data_AF-A0A961G5E1-F1
#
_entry.id   AF-A0A961G5E1-F1
#
_cell.length_a   1.000
_cell.length_b   1.000
_cell.length_c   1.000
_cell.angle_alpha   90.00
_cell.angle_beta   90.00
_cell.angle_gamma   90.00
#
_symmetry.space_group_name_H-M   'P 1'
#
loop_
_entity.id
_entity.type
_entity.pdbx_description
1 polymer ?
#
loop_
_entity_poly.entity_id
_entity_poly.type
_entity_poly.pdbx_seq_one_letter_code
_entity_poly.pdbx_strand_id
1 'polypeptide(L)'
;MTDRWEPVRMLEVRPEIDSRYRVEKEVGAEDPLELVGVTYPTDRQADVVAARCFVEEYAMVGWQADDIATLFTLPEYAALYRLFSMYGFEFVHEAIVSVFPGQRRA
;
A
#
# COMPACT_ATOMS: atom_id res chain seq x y z
N MET A 1 -2.90 -25.34 -22.77
CA MET A 1 -4.02 -25.23 -21.81
C MET A 1 -4.28 -23.75 -21.60
N THR A 2 -5.18 -23.18 -22.39
CA THR A 2 -5.60 -21.78 -22.30
C THR A 2 -6.69 -21.68 -21.24
N ASP A 3 -6.32 -21.15 -20.07
CA ASP A 3 -7.28 -20.93 -19.00
C ASP A 3 -8.15 -19.71 -19.35
N ARG A 4 -9.46 -19.95 -19.36
CA ARG A 4 -10.49 -19.04 -19.86
C ARG A 4 -10.86 -18.12 -18.70
N TRP A 5 -10.26 -16.95 -18.63
CA TRP A 5 -10.78 -15.88 -17.77
C TRP A 5 -12.08 -15.37 -18.38
N GLU A 6 -13.22 -15.72 -17.78
CA GLU A 6 -14.46 -15.02 -18.08
C GLU A 6 -14.45 -13.65 -17.36
N PRO A 7 -14.76 -12.55 -18.06
CA PRO A 7 -14.78 -11.24 -17.44
C PRO A 7 -15.90 -11.21 -16.39
N VAL A 8 -15.55 -10.85 -15.16
CA VAL A 8 -16.54 -10.60 -14.10
C VAL A 8 -17.47 -9.51 -14.61
N ARG A 9 -18.72 -9.84 -14.90
CA ARG A 9 -19.74 -8.83 -15.17
C ARG A 9 -19.89 -8.02 -13.90
N MET A 10 -19.48 -6.76 -13.95
CA MET A 10 -19.78 -5.76 -12.95
C MET A 10 -21.29 -5.85 -12.67
N LEU A 11 -21.64 -6.36 -11.48
CA LEU A 11 -23.04 -6.45 -11.07
C LEU A 11 -23.59 -5.03 -11.12
N GLU A 12 -24.56 -4.78 -12.02
CA GLU A 12 -25.30 -3.54 -11.99
C GLU A 12 -25.90 -3.41 -10.59
N VAL A 13 -25.43 -2.43 -9.84
CA VAL A 13 -25.92 -2.13 -8.49
C VAL A 13 -27.40 -1.79 -8.66
N ARG A 14 -28.27 -2.73 -8.28
CA ARG A 14 -29.70 -2.49 -8.31
C ARG A 14 -29.99 -1.33 -7.32
N PRO A 15 -30.67 -0.26 -7.74
CA PRO A 15 -30.90 0.93 -6.93
C PRO A 15 -31.84 0.65 -5.73
N GLU A 16 -32.41 -0.53 -5.68
CA GLU A 16 -33.36 -1.00 -4.68
C GLU A 16 -32.64 -1.68 -3.50
N ILE A 17 -31.63 -1.03 -2.89
CA ILE A 17 -31.32 -1.40 -1.51
C ILE A 17 -32.47 -0.83 -0.68
N ASP A 18 -33.51 -1.66 -0.51
CA ASP A 18 -34.65 -1.38 0.34
C ASP A 18 -34.11 -0.91 1.69
N SER A 19 -34.48 0.32 2.07
CA SER A 19 -34.05 0.99 3.31
C SER A 19 -34.25 0.14 4.57
N ARG A 20 -35.10 -0.88 4.52
CA ARG A 20 -35.32 -1.88 5.57
C ARG A 20 -34.13 -2.83 5.79
N TYR A 21 -33.15 -2.88 4.88
CA TYR A 21 -31.91 -3.64 5.01
C TYR A 21 -30.70 -2.79 5.40
N ARG A 22 -30.87 -1.47 5.62
CA ARG A 22 -29.84 -0.67 6.28
C ARG A 22 -29.88 -0.98 7.77
N VAL A 23 -29.28 -2.10 8.16
CA VAL A 23 -29.00 -2.39 9.56
C VAL A 23 -27.79 -1.56 9.94
N GLU A 24 -28.03 -0.40 10.56
CA GLU A 24 -26.98 0.33 11.27
C GLU A 24 -26.64 -0.48 12.53
N LYS A 25 -25.72 -1.43 12.37
CA LYS A 25 -25.17 -2.20 13.49
C LYS A 25 -24.13 -1.31 14.18
N GLU A 26 -24.27 -1.11 15.48
CA GLU A 26 -23.21 -0.48 16.27
C GLU A 26 -21.94 -1.34 16.18
N VAL A 27 -20.80 -0.69 15.96
CA VAL A 27 -19.49 -1.36 15.95
C VAL A 27 -19.27 -1.94 17.34
N GLY A 28 -19.48 -3.24 17.47
CA GLY A 28 -19.23 -3.98 18.70
C GLY A 28 -17.78 -4.44 18.76
N ALA A 29 -17.24 -4.63 19.96
CA ALA A 29 -15.86 -5.11 20.18
C ALA A 29 -15.58 -6.53 19.62
N GLU A 30 -16.62 -7.24 19.17
CA GLU A 30 -16.52 -8.53 18.48
C GLU A 30 -16.96 -8.41 17.01
N ASP A 31 -16.87 -7.23 16.39
CA ASP A 31 -17.21 -7.10 14.99
C ASP A 31 -16.22 -7.93 14.15
N PRO A 32 -16.69 -8.98 13.44
CA PRO A 32 -15.80 -9.81 12.63
C PRO A 32 -15.16 -9.05 11.45
N LEU A 33 -15.61 -7.82 11.17
CA LEU A 33 -15.06 -6.94 10.15
C LEU A 33 -14.15 -5.85 10.74
N GLU A 34 -13.92 -5.83 12.06
CA GLU A 34 -12.93 -4.93 12.66
C GLU A 34 -11.52 -5.31 12.21
N LEU A 35 -10.78 -4.34 11.67
CA LEU A 35 -9.38 -4.50 11.27
C LEU A 35 -8.49 -4.55 12.51
N VAL A 36 -8.29 -5.75 13.05
CA VAL A 36 -7.36 -5.99 14.17
C VAL A 36 -5.96 -6.25 13.62
N GLY A 37 -5.14 -5.20 13.60
CA GLY A 37 -3.72 -5.31 13.28
C GLY A 37 -2.91 -5.84 14.47
N VAL A 38 -2.00 -6.78 14.24
CA VAL A 38 -1.01 -7.22 15.23
C VAL A 38 0.37 -6.88 14.70
N THR A 39 1.19 -6.21 15.50
CA THR A 39 2.57 -5.90 15.13
C THR A 39 3.45 -7.13 15.29
N TYR A 40 4.09 -7.57 14.20
CA TYR A 40 5.16 -8.54 14.27
C TYR A 40 6.49 -7.83 14.51
N PRO A 41 7.34 -8.28 15.45
CA PRO A 41 8.63 -7.65 15.69
C PRO A 41 9.54 -7.85 14.47
N THR A 42 9.96 -6.74 13.87
CA THR A 42 10.92 -6.72 12.77
C THR A 42 12.18 -5.99 13.19
N ASP A 43 13.31 -6.37 12.59
CA ASP A 43 14.55 -5.63 12.73
C ASP A 43 14.72 -4.61 11.59
N ARG A 44 15.79 -3.82 11.67
CA ARG A 44 16.12 -2.85 10.64
C ARG A 44 16.32 -3.49 9.26
N GLN A 45 16.81 -4.73 9.18
CA GLN A 45 17.06 -5.39 7.91
C GLN A 45 15.75 -5.69 7.18
N ALA A 46 14.72 -6.13 7.91
CA ALA A 46 13.39 -6.30 7.36
C ALA A 46 12.82 -4.97 6.83
N ASP A 47 13.02 -3.86 7.54
CA ASP A 47 12.57 -2.54 7.08
C ASP A 47 13.31 -2.06 5.81
N VAL A 48 14.62 -2.36 5.67
CA VAL A 48 15.39 -2.09 4.43
C VAL A 48 14.83 -2.90 3.26
N VAL A 49 14.55 -4.18 3.47
CA VAL A 49 13.96 -5.06 2.44
C VAL A 49 12.57 -4.58 2.05
N ALA A 50 11.74 -4.20 3.03
CA ALA A 50 10.40 -3.66 2.79
C ALA A 50 10.45 -2.36 1.97
N ALA A 51 11.34 -1.43 2.34
CA ALA A 51 11.50 -0.16 1.62
C ALA A 51 11.85 -0.40 0.14
N ARG A 52 12.83 -1.29 -0.13
CA ARG A 52 13.19 -1.67 -1.49
C ARG A 52 12.02 -2.33 -2.24
N CYS A 53 11.31 -3.25 -1.58
CA CYS A 53 10.15 -3.93 -2.16
C CYS A 53 9.07 -2.94 -2.62
N PHE A 54 8.72 -1.96 -1.79
CA PHE A 54 7.77 -0.92 -2.18
C PHE A 54 8.23 -0.14 -3.42
N VAL A 55 9.51 0.25 -3.46
CA VAL A 55 10.06 0.97 -4.61
C VAL A 55 9.99 0.11 -5.88
N GLU A 56 10.35 -1.17 -5.80
CA GLU A 56 10.27 -2.12 -6.92
C GLU A 56 8.82 -2.29 -7.42
N GLU A 57 7.86 -2.41 -6.51
CA GLU A 57 6.43 -2.56 -6.86
C GLU A 57 5.92 -1.37 -7.69
N TYR A 58 6.18 -0.14 -7.25
CA TYR A 58 5.78 1.05 -8.02
C TYR A 58 6.57 1.20 -9.32
N ALA A 59 7.87 0.88 -9.31
CA ALA A 59 8.69 0.90 -10.52
C ALA A 59 8.15 -0.07 -11.59
N MET A 60 7.72 -1.27 -11.19
CA MET A 60 7.15 -2.28 -12.11
C MET A 60 5.88 -1.81 -12.81
N VAL A 61 5.11 -0.90 -12.19
CA VAL A 61 3.91 -0.30 -12.79
C VAL A 61 4.19 1.05 -13.46
N GLY A 62 5.45 1.42 -13.66
CA GLY A 62 5.89 2.54 -14.51
C GLY A 62 6.05 3.89 -13.80
N TRP A 63 6.00 3.92 -12.47
CA TRP A 63 6.20 5.16 -11.71
C TRP A 63 7.67 5.59 -11.72
N GLN A 64 7.91 6.90 -11.68
CA GLN A 64 9.26 7.47 -11.67
C GLN A 64 9.82 7.60 -10.24
N ALA A 65 11.14 7.64 -10.10
CA ALA A 65 11.82 7.69 -8.82
C ALA A 65 11.35 8.86 -7.91
N ASP A 66 11.18 10.06 -8.46
CA ASP A 66 10.73 11.24 -7.69
C ASP A 66 9.27 11.11 -7.21
N ASP A 67 8.39 10.51 -8.02
CA ASP A 67 7.00 10.26 -7.62
C ASP A 67 6.95 9.25 -6.47
N ILE A 68 7.73 8.16 -6.57
CA ILE A 68 7.82 7.14 -5.53
C ILE A 68 8.41 7.72 -4.24
N ALA A 69 9.47 8.54 -4.34
CA ALA A 69 10.07 9.20 -3.18
C ALA A 69 9.07 10.12 -2.46
N THR A 70 8.17 10.77 -3.21
CA THR A 70 7.12 11.61 -2.63
C THR A 70 6.14 10.79 -1.79
N LEU A 71 5.80 9.56 -2.19
CA LEU A 71 4.88 8.70 -1.43
C LEU A 71 5.35 8.40 0.00
N PHE A 72 6.67 8.34 0.23
CA PHE A 72 7.23 8.18 1.58
C PHE A 72 6.92 9.35 2.52
N THR A 73 6.52 10.51 1.99
CA THR A 73 6.20 11.69 2.80
C THR A 73 4.71 11.88 3.05
N LEU A 74 3.86 11.05 2.44
CA LEU A 74 2.41 11.17 2.49
C LEU A 74 1.81 10.25 3.57
N PRO A 75 1.12 10.78 4.60
CA PRO A 75 0.54 9.97 5.68
C PRO A 75 -0.47 8.91 5.23
N GLU A 76 -1.11 9.11 4.07
CA GLU A 76 -2.05 8.17 3.46
C GLU A 76 -1.36 6.85 3.07
N TYR A 77 -0.04 6.88 2.86
CA TYR A 77 0.80 5.74 2.56
C TYR A 77 1.49 5.23 3.82
N ALA A 78 0.68 4.79 4.81
CA ALA A 78 1.12 4.53 6.18
C ALA A 78 2.41 3.68 6.31
N ALA A 79 2.58 2.63 5.49
CA ALA A 79 3.78 1.79 5.53
C ALA A 79 5.04 2.54 5.08
N LEU A 80 4.97 3.30 3.99
CA LEU A 80 6.08 4.10 3.47
C LEU A 80 6.36 5.28 4.41
N TYR A 81 5.31 5.97 4.86
CA TYR A 81 5.39 7.08 5.80
C TYR A 81 6.00 6.69 7.14
N ARG A 82 5.69 5.50 7.65
CA ARG A 82 6.34 4.93 8.85
C ARG A 82 7.85 4.83 8.66
N LEU A 83 8.31 4.28 7.53
CA LEU A 83 9.73 4.10 7.24
C LEU A 83 10.46 5.46 7.16
N PHE A 84 9.86 6.44 6.47
CA PHE A 84 10.38 7.81 6.43
C PHE A 84 10.43 8.46 7.82
N SER A 85 9.38 8.32 8.61
CA SER A 85 9.32 8.91 9.96
C SER A 85 10.35 8.30 10.92
N MET A 86 10.69 7.03 10.75
CA MET A 86 11.67 6.34 11.60
C MET A 86 13.12 6.62 11.19
N TYR A 87 13.40 6.72 9.89
CA TYR A 87 14.78 6.70 9.37
C TYR A 87 15.19 7.93 8.57
N GLY A 88 14.25 8.78 8.16
CA GLY A 88 14.52 10.02 7.46
C GLY A 88 14.80 9.88 5.97
N PHE A 89 15.25 10.99 5.39
CA PHE A 89 15.41 11.16 3.94
C PHE A 89 16.49 10.26 3.34
N GLU A 90 17.63 10.14 4.01
CA GLU A 90 18.78 9.36 3.54
C GLU A 90 18.40 7.89 3.34
N PHE A 91 17.62 7.31 4.25
CA PHE A 91 17.12 5.94 4.13
C PHE A 91 16.23 5.75 2.90
N VAL A 92 15.30 6.68 2.66
CA VAL A 92 14.43 6.63 1.49
C VAL A 92 15.26 6.79 0.20
N HIS A 93 16.22 7.71 0.21
CA HIS A 93 17.12 7.93 -0.93
C HIS A 93 17.94 6.67 -1.26
N GLU A 94 18.47 5.97 -0.25
CA GLU A 94 19.17 4.69 -0.45
C GLU A 94 18.26 3.64 -1.09
N ALA A 95 17.01 3.52 -0.63
CA ALA A 95 16.03 2.61 -1.23
C ALA A 95 15.75 2.94 -2.69
N ILE A 96 15.54 4.22 -3.03
CA ILE A 96 15.30 4.69 -4.39
C ILE A 96 16.50 4.39 -5.30
N VAL A 97 17.72 4.75 -4.87
CA VAL A 97 18.94 4.53 -5.65
C VAL A 97 19.23 3.04 -5.87
N SER A 98 18.85 2.19 -4.92
CA SER A 98 19.03 0.73 -5.05
C SER A 98 18.22 0.13 -6.22
N VAL A 99 17.11 0.77 -6.61
CA VAL A 99 16.21 0.31 -7.69
C VAL A 99 16.43 1.11 -8.99
N PHE A 100 16.75 2.40 -8.88
CA PHE A 100 16.99 3.31 -10.00
C PHE A 100 18.46 3.77 -10.08
N PRO A 101 19.43 2.86 -10.33
CA PRO A 101 20.82 3.25 -10.44
C PRO A 101 21.02 4.17 -11.66
N GLY A 102 21.31 5.44 -11.42
CA GLY A 102 21.69 6.41 -12.46
C GLY A 102 20.66 7.51 -12.75
N GLN A 103 19.44 7.46 -12.21
CA GLN A 103 18.55 8.63 -12.18
C GLN A 103 19.01 9.54 -11.03
N ARG A 104 19.89 10.51 -11.33
CA ARG A 104 20.14 11.65 -10.43
C ARG A 104 19.13 12.74 -10.74
N ARG A 105 18.57 13.36 -9.68
CA ARG A 105 17.81 14.62 -9.82
C ARG A 105 18.61 15.59 -10.68
N ALA A 106 17.98 16.06 -11.75
CA ALA A 106 18.50 17.15 -12.57
C ALA A 106 18.48 18.47 -11.80
#